data_AF-A0A838YWL5-F1
#
_entry.id   AF-A0A838YWL5-F1
#
_cell.length_a   1.000
_cell.length_b   1.000
_cell.length_c   1.000
_cell.angle_alpha   90.00
_cell.angle_beta   90.00
_cell.angle_gamma   90.00
#
_symmetry.space_group_name_H-M   'P 1'
#
loop_
_entity.id
_entity.type
_entity.pdbx_description
1 polymer ?
#
loop_
_entity_poly.entity_id
_entity_poly.type
_entity_poly.pdbx_seq_one_letter_code
_entity_poly.pdbx_strand_id
1 'polypeptide(L)'
;MKKFISCIVCFYIIIDISCAQKEKKAQAFLKYEYVVKDSIKVSYEQRVYRNPYNGFVELRYALSDTTEQKYIPLFQGVPFVSYQKKSKTLVGELLTEQSQKKFGIRQWFPFKEYKVDFSLLPQFTAKFGNFDNPVEAKINLLLNTQLYLGRGLALTTGIAFPLINDLDKQSMRLRLAPTFLNKFLVFQRANFMSLSAGLFYKDQYGINMQYRYFDVNKHWSFGLEGSYTGYYRISGDYFEYQKPEHILLLGDISYRIYKHDLTLKLSGGQYLYEDRGIRFDFIRQFTNVEIGFYVLKTMNGTSVGFNFAVPIPPGSILKSKHFHWRTADEFRWEYLYVKGYNMGERYRTGYQLDEKLRMYHSNYWKNQLRNNY
;
A
#
# COMPACT_ATOMS: atom_id res chain seq x y z
N MET A 1 16.17 -22.63 55.05
CA MET A 1 16.23 -21.22 54.58
C MET A 1 16.61 -21.05 53.10
N LYS A 2 17.74 -21.57 52.60
CA LYS A 2 18.17 -21.35 51.18
C LYS A 2 17.16 -21.79 50.11
N LYS A 3 16.45 -22.92 50.28
CA LYS A 3 15.41 -23.37 49.34
C LYS A 3 14.18 -22.44 49.29
N PHE A 4 13.82 -21.83 50.41
CA PHE A 4 12.64 -20.94 50.50
C PHE A 4 12.90 -19.60 49.81
N ILE A 5 14.10 -19.05 49.99
CA ILE A 5 14.56 -17.83 49.30
C ILE A 5 14.66 -18.06 47.79
N SER A 6 15.16 -19.22 47.35
CA SER A 6 15.21 -19.58 45.92
C SER A 6 13.81 -19.68 45.29
N CYS A 7 12.81 -20.23 46.00
CA CYS A 7 11.43 -20.29 45.50
C CYS A 7 10.80 -18.90 45.38
N ILE A 8 11.05 -18.01 46.34
CA ILE A 8 10.53 -16.62 46.31
C ILE A 8 11.15 -15.85 45.15
N VAL A 9 12.46 -15.93 44.95
CA VAL A 9 13.15 -15.27 43.82
C VAL A 9 12.67 -15.81 42.47
N CYS A 10 12.49 -17.13 42.32
CA CYS A 10 11.88 -17.70 41.11
C CYS A 10 10.44 -17.19 40.90
N PHE A 11 9.64 -17.05 41.97
CA PHE A 11 8.26 -16.56 41.88
C PHE A 11 8.20 -15.10 41.43
N TYR A 12 9.07 -14.23 41.96
CA TYR A 12 9.19 -12.83 41.52
C TYR A 12 9.62 -12.72 40.06
N ILE A 13 10.62 -13.50 39.63
CA ILE A 13 11.06 -13.53 38.23
C ILE A 13 9.93 -13.97 37.28
N ILE A 14 9.12 -14.97 37.68
CA ILE A 14 7.97 -15.43 36.88
C ILE A 14 6.88 -14.36 36.78
N ILE A 15 6.61 -13.63 37.87
CA ILE A 15 5.64 -12.53 37.89
C ILE A 15 6.11 -11.37 37.00
N ASP A 16 7.38 -10.98 37.08
CA ASP A 16 7.94 -9.89 36.25
C ASP A 16 7.93 -10.25 34.76
N ILE A 17 8.28 -11.49 34.41
CA ILE A 17 8.20 -11.98 33.03
C ILE A 17 6.74 -11.99 32.54
N SER A 18 5.80 -12.41 33.39
CA SER A 18 4.36 -12.44 33.06
C SER A 18 3.80 -11.04 32.86
N CYS A 19 4.16 -10.09 33.73
CA CYS A 19 3.74 -8.69 33.63
C CYS A 19 4.32 -8.02 32.37
N ALA A 20 5.62 -8.18 32.12
CA ALA A 20 6.27 -7.69 30.91
C ALA A 20 5.70 -8.31 29.63
N GLN A 21 5.31 -9.59 29.66
CA GLN A 21 4.66 -10.25 28.53
C GLN A 21 3.23 -9.74 28.30
N LYS A 22 2.49 -9.43 29.38
CA LYS A 22 1.15 -8.83 29.32
C LYS A 22 1.21 -7.40 28.75
N GLU A 23 2.19 -6.60 29.16
CA GLU A 23 2.44 -5.27 28.59
C GLU A 23 2.84 -5.34 27.11
N LYS A 24 3.75 -6.24 26.72
CA LYS A 24 4.11 -6.45 25.30
C LYS A 24 2.90 -6.86 24.46
N LYS A 25 2.04 -7.73 24.96
CA LYS A 25 0.77 -8.10 24.29
C LYS A 25 -0.15 -6.89 24.14
N ALA A 26 -0.34 -6.11 25.21
CA ALA A 26 -1.17 -4.91 25.18
C ALA A 26 -0.63 -3.86 24.16
N GLN A 27 0.69 -3.66 24.11
CA GLN A 27 1.33 -2.80 23.12
C GLN A 27 1.19 -3.32 21.69
N ALA A 28 1.25 -4.63 21.47
CA ALA A 28 1.02 -5.23 20.16
C ALA A 28 -0.40 -4.93 19.66
N PHE A 29 -1.43 -5.06 20.50
CA PHE A 29 -2.82 -4.77 20.12
C PHE A 29 -3.04 -3.30 19.72
N LEU A 30 -2.25 -2.36 20.25
CA LEU A 30 -2.34 -0.96 19.80
C LEU A 30 -2.07 -0.82 18.31
N LYS A 31 -1.20 -1.67 17.72
CA LYS A 31 -0.82 -1.64 16.29
C LYS A 31 -1.94 -2.03 15.34
N TYR A 32 -3.00 -2.64 15.85
CA TYR A 32 -4.12 -3.13 15.07
C TYR A 32 -5.38 -2.30 15.32
N GLU A 33 -6.28 -2.37 14.35
CA GLU A 33 -7.62 -1.81 14.43
C GLU A 33 -8.62 -2.89 14.02
N TYR A 34 -9.87 -2.77 14.48
CA TYR A 34 -10.94 -3.70 14.12
C TYR A 34 -10.59 -5.18 14.34
N VAL A 35 -9.91 -5.48 15.45
CA VAL A 35 -9.63 -6.86 15.85
C VAL A 35 -10.92 -7.49 16.36
N VAL A 36 -11.52 -8.37 15.56
CA VAL A 36 -12.75 -9.10 15.90
C VAL A 36 -12.46 -10.59 15.85
N LYS A 37 -12.72 -11.28 16.96
CA LYS A 37 -12.60 -12.74 17.06
C LYS A 37 -13.99 -13.38 17.04
N ASP A 38 -14.20 -14.30 16.11
CA ASP A 38 -15.41 -15.08 15.88
C ASP A 38 -15.03 -16.56 15.81
N SER A 39 -15.11 -17.24 16.96
CA SER A 39 -14.61 -18.62 17.15
C SER A 39 -13.13 -18.76 16.74
N ILE A 40 -12.86 -19.42 15.61
CA ILE A 40 -11.52 -19.63 15.06
C ILE A 40 -11.09 -18.52 14.09
N LYS A 41 -11.97 -17.60 13.72
CA LYS A 41 -11.67 -16.52 12.76
C LYS A 41 -11.31 -15.24 13.50
N VAL A 42 -10.22 -14.60 13.10
CA VAL A 42 -9.76 -13.32 13.63
C VAL A 42 -9.65 -12.35 12.47
N SER A 43 -10.56 -11.38 12.36
CA SER A 43 -10.39 -10.26 11.44
C SER A 43 -9.62 -9.13 12.09
N TYR A 44 -8.77 -8.45 11.34
CA TYR A 44 -7.97 -7.33 11.84
C TYR A 44 -7.56 -6.40 10.70
N GLU A 45 -7.42 -5.13 11.01
CA GLU A 45 -6.78 -4.14 10.16
C GLU A 45 -5.42 -3.77 10.72
N GLN A 46 -4.42 -3.67 9.84
CA GLN A 46 -3.08 -3.26 10.20
C GLN A 46 -2.67 -2.09 9.30
N ARG A 47 -2.10 -1.05 9.89
CA ARG A 47 -1.65 0.17 9.19
C ARG A 47 -0.23 0.59 9.55
N VAL A 48 0.52 -0.35 10.16
CA VAL A 48 1.88 -0.12 10.64
C VAL A 48 2.90 -0.82 9.75
N TYR A 49 2.58 -2.02 9.28
CA TYR A 49 3.51 -2.84 8.53
C TYR A 49 3.26 -2.68 7.04
N ARG A 50 4.32 -2.28 6.32
CA ARG A 50 4.34 -2.37 4.86
C ARG A 50 4.00 -3.79 4.38
N ASN A 51 4.66 -4.79 4.96
CA ASN A 51 4.41 -6.19 4.64
C ASN A 51 3.32 -6.76 5.57
N PRO A 52 2.13 -7.13 5.05
CA PRO A 52 1.04 -7.63 5.87
C PRO A 52 1.35 -8.96 6.56
N TYR A 53 2.33 -9.73 6.06
CA TYR A 53 2.81 -10.95 6.72
C TYR A 53 3.40 -10.67 8.11
N ASN A 54 4.12 -9.56 8.30
CA ASN A 54 4.70 -9.20 9.60
C ASN A 54 3.59 -8.90 10.62
N GLY A 55 2.55 -8.18 10.20
CA GLY A 55 1.36 -7.94 11.01
C GLY A 55 0.62 -9.22 11.36
N PHE A 56 0.50 -10.16 10.42
CA PHE A 56 -0.06 -11.49 10.69
C PHE A 56 0.75 -12.25 11.77
N VAL A 57 2.07 -12.30 11.63
CA VAL A 57 2.94 -13.05 12.55
C VAL A 57 2.87 -12.47 13.97
N GLU A 58 3.00 -11.15 14.13
CA GLU A 58 2.92 -10.52 15.45
C GLU A 58 1.55 -10.73 16.11
N LEU A 59 0.45 -10.56 15.37
CA LEU A 59 -0.90 -10.74 15.92
C LEU A 59 -1.14 -12.18 16.36
N ARG A 60 -0.64 -13.13 15.57
CA ARG A 60 -0.70 -14.56 15.87
C ARG A 60 0.00 -14.90 17.19
N TYR A 61 1.20 -14.36 17.40
CA TYR A 61 1.90 -14.50 18.68
C TYR A 61 1.17 -13.84 19.84
N ALA A 62 0.60 -12.64 19.63
CA ALA A 62 -0.14 -11.92 20.67
C ALA A 62 -1.39 -12.70 21.14
N LEU A 63 -2.12 -13.32 20.21
CA LEU A 63 -3.34 -14.07 20.48
C LEU A 63 -3.12 -15.51 20.99
N SER A 64 -1.86 -15.94 21.16
CA SER A 64 -1.52 -17.30 21.62
C SER A 64 -2.17 -18.37 20.74
N ASP A 65 -1.85 -18.27 19.45
CA ASP A 65 -2.45 -19.00 18.33
C ASP A 65 -2.64 -20.51 18.53
N THR A 66 -3.71 -21.02 17.93
CA THR A 66 -3.96 -22.46 17.76
C THR A 66 -3.84 -22.81 16.27
N THR A 67 -3.47 -24.04 15.92
CA THR A 67 -3.26 -24.48 14.52
C THR A 67 -4.49 -24.34 13.61
N GLU A 68 -5.66 -24.09 14.18
CA GLU A 68 -6.94 -23.97 13.47
C GLU A 68 -7.37 -22.52 13.21
N GLN A 69 -6.71 -21.53 13.81
CA GLN A 69 -7.12 -20.14 13.67
C GLN A 69 -6.88 -19.60 12.26
N LYS A 70 -7.90 -18.91 11.73
CA LYS A 70 -7.88 -18.23 10.44
C LYS A 70 -7.81 -16.71 10.67
N TYR A 71 -6.85 -16.08 10.03
CA TYR A 71 -6.58 -14.65 10.15
C TYR A 71 -7.03 -13.94 8.89
N ILE A 72 -7.88 -12.91 9.04
CA ILE A 72 -8.56 -12.21 7.95
C ILE A 72 -8.09 -10.75 7.97
N PRO A 73 -7.02 -10.40 7.25
CA PRO A 73 -6.61 -9.01 7.13
C PRO A 73 -7.68 -8.19 6.39
N LEU A 74 -7.90 -6.98 6.87
CA LEU A 74 -8.72 -5.95 6.24
C LEU A 74 -7.83 -4.98 5.47
N PHE A 75 -8.33 -4.48 4.35
CA PHE A 75 -7.79 -3.31 3.67
C PHE A 75 -8.88 -2.25 3.52
N GLN A 76 -8.67 -1.09 4.13
CA GLN A 76 -9.66 -0.03 4.25
C GLN A 76 -11.00 -0.57 4.81
N GLY A 77 -10.93 -1.46 5.79
CA GLY A 77 -12.09 -2.12 6.37
C GLY A 77 -12.75 -3.22 5.53
N VAL A 78 -12.20 -3.59 4.38
CA VAL A 78 -12.73 -4.66 3.51
C VAL A 78 -11.95 -5.95 3.70
N PRO A 79 -12.59 -7.06 4.12
CA PRO A 79 -11.99 -8.38 4.16
C PRO A 79 -12.04 -9.04 2.78
N PHE A 80 -10.96 -9.70 2.36
CA PHE A 80 -10.94 -10.41 1.06
C PHE A 80 -10.20 -11.74 1.05
N VAL A 81 -9.25 -11.95 1.96
CA VAL A 81 -8.48 -13.20 2.07
C VAL A 81 -8.46 -13.67 3.51
N SER A 82 -8.39 -14.99 3.70
CA SER A 82 -8.11 -15.61 5.00
C SER A 82 -6.82 -16.43 4.91
N TYR A 83 -6.02 -16.37 5.96
CA TYR A 83 -4.79 -17.15 6.08
C TYR A 83 -4.83 -18.06 7.30
N GLN A 84 -4.37 -19.29 7.10
CA GLN A 84 -4.21 -20.27 8.16
C GLN A 84 -2.79 -20.84 8.12
N LYS A 85 -2.12 -20.90 9.26
CA LYS A 85 -0.87 -21.64 9.40
C LYS A 85 -1.19 -23.12 9.64
N LYS A 86 -0.77 -24.00 8.73
CA LYS A 86 -0.88 -25.46 8.88
C LYS A 86 0.51 -26.05 9.01
N SER A 87 0.92 -26.42 10.22
CA SER A 87 2.27 -26.94 10.51
C SER A 87 3.37 -26.03 9.95
N LYS A 88 4.15 -26.50 8.95
CA LYS A 88 5.24 -25.76 8.28
C LYS A 88 4.79 -24.95 7.05
N THR A 89 3.50 -24.88 6.75
CA THR A 89 2.99 -24.13 5.59
C THR A 89 1.93 -23.11 5.98
N LEU A 90 1.63 -22.22 5.05
CA LEU A 90 0.59 -21.20 5.17
C LEU A 90 -0.35 -21.30 3.97
N VAL A 91 -1.64 -21.37 4.25
CA VAL A 91 -2.69 -21.50 3.23
C VAL A 91 -3.50 -20.23 3.21
N GLY A 92 -3.62 -19.61 2.03
CA GLY A 92 -4.48 -18.45 1.79
C GLY A 92 -5.70 -18.86 0.96
N GLU A 93 -6.88 -18.46 1.42
CA GLU A 93 -8.17 -18.74 0.77
C GLU A 93 -8.93 -17.42 0.56
N LEU A 94 -9.45 -17.20 -0.65
CA LEU A 94 -10.39 -16.11 -0.91
C LEU A 94 -11.65 -16.30 -0.06
N LEU A 95 -12.17 -15.20 0.45
CA LEU A 95 -13.38 -15.25 1.28
C LEU A 95 -14.64 -15.49 0.43
N THR A 96 -15.57 -16.25 0.99
CA THR A 96 -16.93 -16.35 0.45
C THR A 96 -17.68 -15.04 0.64
N GLU A 97 -18.67 -14.76 -0.22
CA GLU A 97 -19.47 -13.53 -0.13
C GLU A 97 -20.18 -13.38 1.23
N GLN A 98 -20.63 -14.50 1.80
CA GLN A 98 -21.20 -14.52 3.16
C GLN A 98 -20.17 -14.08 4.22
N SER A 99 -18.94 -14.61 4.15
CA SER A 99 -17.86 -14.20 5.06
C SER A 99 -17.46 -12.75 4.83
N GLN A 100 -17.43 -12.29 3.58
CA GLN A 100 -17.16 -10.89 3.26
C GLN A 100 -18.23 -9.98 3.88
N LYS A 101 -19.52 -10.32 3.82
CA LYS A 101 -20.58 -9.54 4.48
C LYS A 101 -20.50 -9.62 6.01
N LYS A 102 -20.09 -10.76 6.57
CA LYS A 102 -19.95 -10.96 8.04
C LYS A 102 -18.84 -10.09 8.63
N PHE A 103 -17.64 -10.14 8.05
CA PHE A 103 -16.46 -9.41 8.54
C PHE A 103 -16.32 -8.01 7.91
N GLY A 104 -15.45 -7.19 8.48
CA GLY A 104 -15.14 -5.84 8.00
C GLY A 104 -15.90 -4.73 8.73
N ILE A 105 -15.58 -3.49 8.35
CA ILE A 105 -16.21 -2.31 8.93
C ILE A 105 -17.66 -2.21 8.44
N ARG A 106 -18.59 -1.91 9.36
CA ARG A 106 -20.02 -1.68 9.05
C ARG A 106 -20.50 -0.29 9.40
N GLN A 107 -19.77 0.40 10.28
CA GLN A 107 -20.14 1.72 10.77
C GLN A 107 -19.59 2.78 9.82
N TRP A 108 -20.38 3.84 9.63
CA TRP A 108 -19.91 5.06 9.00
C TRP A 108 -19.13 5.91 10.00
N PHE A 109 -18.18 6.71 9.52
CA PHE A 109 -17.41 7.62 10.36
C PHE A 109 -18.31 8.71 11.00
N PRO A 110 -18.06 9.11 12.26
CA PRO A 110 -17.04 8.58 13.18
C PRO A 110 -17.52 7.31 13.88
N PHE A 111 -16.61 6.36 14.11
CA PHE A 111 -16.89 5.18 14.92
C PHE A 111 -15.95 5.09 16.13
N LYS A 112 -16.39 4.37 17.15
CA LYS A 112 -15.69 4.25 18.44
C LYS A 112 -14.28 3.70 18.21
N GLU A 113 -13.28 4.29 18.87
CA GLU A 113 -11.87 3.87 18.81
C GLU A 113 -11.17 4.08 17.46
N TYR A 114 -11.70 4.94 16.58
CA TYR A 114 -11.01 5.32 15.34
C TYR A 114 -9.70 6.09 15.62
N LYS A 115 -8.64 5.72 14.88
CA LYS A 115 -7.36 6.43 14.87
C LYS A 115 -7.19 7.17 13.54
N VAL A 116 -6.94 8.47 13.63
CA VAL A 116 -6.55 9.29 12.48
C VAL A 116 -5.07 9.05 12.17
N ASP A 117 -4.76 8.68 10.93
CA ASP A 117 -3.39 8.42 10.49
C ASP A 117 -2.78 9.64 9.83
N PHE A 118 -1.62 10.05 10.33
CA PHE A 118 -0.75 11.06 9.74
C PHE A 118 0.54 10.39 9.27
N SER A 119 0.89 10.58 8.01
CA SER A 119 2.04 9.92 7.38
C SER A 119 2.97 10.91 6.69
N LEU A 120 4.27 10.79 6.98
CA LEU A 120 5.32 11.54 6.29
C LEU A 120 5.80 10.76 5.07
N LEU A 121 5.67 11.34 3.88
CA LEU A 121 6.06 10.74 2.60
C LEU A 121 6.98 11.69 1.82
N PRO A 122 8.27 11.37 1.63
CA PRO A 122 9.09 12.06 0.65
C PRO A 122 8.61 11.73 -0.76
N GLN A 123 8.47 12.76 -1.59
CA GLN A 123 8.19 12.66 -3.02
C GLN A 123 9.41 13.18 -3.77
N PHE A 124 9.95 12.35 -4.66
CA PHE A 124 11.15 12.66 -5.42
C PHE A 124 10.90 12.45 -6.92
N THR A 125 11.28 13.43 -7.70
CA THR A 125 11.31 13.38 -9.16
C THR A 125 12.65 13.93 -9.61
N ALA A 126 13.39 13.19 -10.43
CA ALA A 126 14.63 13.68 -11.03
C ALA A 126 14.68 13.42 -12.53
N LYS A 127 15.33 14.32 -13.25
CA LYS A 127 15.67 14.20 -14.67
C LYS A 127 17.19 14.30 -14.77
N PHE A 128 17.77 13.38 -15.54
CA PHE A 128 19.20 13.29 -15.73
C PHE A 128 19.53 13.50 -17.21
N GLY A 129 20.71 14.02 -17.50
CA GLY A 129 21.22 14.10 -18.88
C GLY A 129 20.91 15.41 -19.62
N ASN A 130 20.62 16.49 -18.89
CA ASN A 130 20.68 17.84 -19.46
C ASN A 130 22.14 18.34 -19.41
N PHE A 131 22.60 19.01 -20.47
CA PHE A 131 23.99 19.47 -20.59
C PHE A 131 24.33 20.56 -19.56
N ASP A 132 23.45 21.55 -19.38
CA ASP A 132 23.68 22.69 -18.49
C ASP A 132 23.40 22.37 -17.02
N ASN A 133 22.45 21.46 -16.77
CA ASN A 133 22.15 20.97 -15.44
C ASN A 133 22.05 19.44 -15.46
N PRO A 134 23.15 18.70 -15.20
CA PRO A 134 23.17 17.24 -15.30
C PRO A 134 22.12 16.52 -14.44
N VAL A 135 21.67 17.15 -13.35
CA VAL A 135 20.68 16.60 -12.42
C VAL A 135 19.66 17.66 -12.04
N GLU A 136 18.50 17.62 -12.69
CA GLU A 136 17.34 18.41 -12.29
C GLU A 136 16.52 17.60 -11.29
N ALA A 137 16.28 18.14 -10.10
CA ALA A 137 15.58 17.42 -9.02
C ALA A 137 14.42 18.23 -8.44
N LYS A 138 13.39 17.50 -8.01
CA LYS A 138 12.24 18.02 -7.29
C LYS A 138 11.93 17.12 -6.11
N ILE A 139 12.03 17.69 -4.91
CA ILE A 139 11.80 17.01 -3.65
C ILE A 139 10.69 17.74 -2.91
N ASN A 140 9.62 17.02 -2.58
CA ASN A 140 8.59 17.48 -1.65
C ASN A 140 8.53 16.52 -0.46
N LEU A 141 8.18 17.02 0.71
CA LEU A 141 7.77 16.21 1.85
C LEU A 141 6.25 16.35 2.00
N LEU A 142 5.51 15.26 1.93
CA LEU A 142 4.06 15.24 2.10
C LEU A 142 3.73 14.84 3.53
N LEU A 143 2.90 15.63 4.21
CA LEU A 143 2.20 15.22 5.43
C LEU A 143 0.79 14.80 5.05
N ASN A 144 0.61 13.51 4.83
CA ASN A 144 -0.65 12.92 4.39
C ASN A 144 -1.50 12.48 5.58
N THR A 145 -2.77 12.84 5.56
CA THR A 145 -3.81 12.40 6.49
C THR A 145 -4.74 11.41 5.80
N GLN A 146 -4.99 10.25 6.42
CA GLN A 146 -5.89 9.23 5.90
C GLN A 146 -7.07 9.00 6.84
N LEU A 147 -8.28 9.13 6.30
CA LEU A 147 -9.55 8.98 7.02
C LEU A 147 -10.41 7.86 6.43
N TYR A 148 -10.72 6.83 7.20
CA TYR A 148 -11.65 5.77 6.76
C TYR A 148 -13.07 6.20 7.11
N LEU A 149 -13.82 6.55 6.07
CA LEU A 149 -15.18 7.06 6.18
C LEU A 149 -16.20 5.93 6.32
N GLY A 150 -15.85 4.73 5.87
CA GLY A 150 -16.67 3.53 6.00
C GLY A 150 -16.02 2.35 5.30
N ARG A 151 -16.80 1.28 5.08
CA ARG A 151 -16.31 0.06 4.44
C ARG A 151 -15.73 0.32 3.06
N GLY A 152 -14.42 0.15 2.92
CA GLY A 152 -13.67 0.37 1.69
C GLY A 152 -13.61 1.83 1.26
N LEU A 153 -14.09 2.78 2.07
CA LEU A 153 -14.12 4.19 1.69
C LEU A 153 -13.09 4.96 2.52
N ALA A 154 -12.08 5.52 1.86
CA ALA A 154 -11.02 6.29 2.49
C ALA A 154 -10.83 7.65 1.80
N LEU A 155 -10.75 8.71 2.59
CA LEU A 155 -10.31 10.03 2.15
C LEU A 155 -8.82 10.16 2.45
N THR A 156 -8.04 10.51 1.43
CA THR A 156 -6.64 10.91 1.57
C THR A 156 -6.57 12.41 1.31
N THR A 157 -5.90 13.16 2.18
CA THR A 157 -5.64 14.59 2.03
C THR A 157 -4.32 14.93 2.70
N GLY A 158 -3.81 16.15 2.60
CA GLY A 158 -2.56 16.50 3.26
C GLY A 158 -1.96 17.81 2.80
N ILE A 159 -0.76 18.10 3.29
CA ILE A 159 0.02 19.29 2.94
C ILE A 159 1.34 18.85 2.30
N ALA A 160 1.69 19.49 1.18
CA ALA A 160 2.98 19.32 0.53
C ALA A 160 3.93 20.46 0.90
N PHE A 161 5.07 20.08 1.47
CA PHE A 161 6.20 20.95 1.80
C PHE A 161 7.26 20.81 0.68
N PRO A 162 7.30 21.69 -0.31
CA PRO A 162 8.38 21.68 -1.30
C PRO A 162 9.71 22.01 -0.62
N LEU A 163 10.72 21.17 -0.83
CA LEU A 163 12.05 21.31 -0.24
C LEU A 163 13.07 21.79 -1.27
N ILE A 164 13.05 21.20 -2.47
CA ILE A 164 13.92 21.56 -3.61
C ILE A 164 13.07 21.48 -4.89
N ASN A 165 13.24 22.45 -5.80
CA ASN A 165 12.63 22.38 -7.13
C ASN A 165 13.49 23.07 -8.19
N ASP A 166 14.31 22.27 -8.87
CA ASP A 166 15.14 22.69 -10.00
C ASP A 166 14.63 22.11 -11.33
N LEU A 167 13.47 21.43 -11.30
CA LEU A 167 12.94 20.64 -12.41
C LEU A 167 11.79 21.35 -13.15
N ASP A 168 11.03 22.21 -12.48
CA ASP A 168 9.95 22.96 -13.11
C ASP A 168 9.68 24.30 -12.41
N LYS A 169 8.80 25.11 -13.01
CA LYS A 169 8.41 26.43 -12.49
C LYS A 169 7.38 26.35 -11.36
N GLN A 170 7.15 25.19 -10.74
CA GLN A 170 6.20 25.09 -9.62
C GLN A 170 6.75 25.85 -8.41
N SER A 171 5.88 26.62 -7.76
CA SER A 171 6.22 27.43 -6.60
C SER A 171 6.74 26.59 -5.42
N MET A 172 7.69 27.16 -4.68
CA MET A 172 8.20 26.64 -3.39
C MET A 172 7.28 26.96 -2.20
N ARG A 173 6.02 27.32 -2.44
CA ARG A 173 5.02 27.56 -1.39
C ARG A 173 4.37 26.25 -0.93
N LEU A 174 3.91 26.25 0.33
CA LEU A 174 3.04 25.19 0.84
C LEU A 174 1.79 25.07 -0.04
N ARG A 175 1.39 23.83 -0.32
CA ARG A 175 0.20 23.56 -1.13
C ARG A 175 -0.51 22.31 -0.63
N LEU A 176 -1.75 22.15 -1.08
CA LEU A 176 -2.53 20.95 -0.83
C LEU A 176 -1.82 19.74 -1.48
N ALA A 177 -1.59 18.69 -0.69
CA ALA A 177 -1.15 17.39 -1.22
C ALA A 177 -2.29 16.73 -2.00
N PRO A 178 -2.00 15.68 -2.81
CA PRO A 178 -3.05 14.90 -3.46
C PRO A 178 -4.19 14.56 -2.49
N THR A 179 -5.39 15.03 -2.84
CA THR A 179 -6.59 14.98 -2.01
C THR A 179 -7.70 14.29 -2.78
N PHE A 180 -8.02 13.05 -2.42
CA PHE A 180 -8.96 12.23 -3.17
C PHE A 180 -9.70 11.26 -2.25
N LEU A 181 -10.92 10.95 -2.66
CA LEU A 181 -11.73 9.88 -2.10
C LEU A 181 -11.42 8.59 -2.86
N ASN A 182 -11.21 7.49 -2.15
CA ASN A 182 -10.98 6.16 -2.71
C ASN A 182 -12.01 5.16 -2.16
N LYS A 183 -12.58 4.35 -3.06
CA LYS A 183 -13.53 3.28 -2.77
C LYS A 183 -12.97 1.94 -3.25
N PHE A 184 -12.52 1.11 -2.32
CA PHE A 184 -12.11 -0.27 -2.55
C PHE A 184 -13.30 -1.24 -2.42
N LEU A 185 -13.43 -2.13 -3.40
CA LEU A 185 -14.54 -3.05 -3.58
C LEU A 185 -14.04 -4.45 -3.95
N VAL A 186 -14.79 -5.46 -3.50
CA VAL A 186 -14.55 -6.86 -3.81
C VAL A 186 -15.88 -7.47 -4.22
N PHE A 187 -15.90 -8.17 -5.36
CA PHE A 187 -17.09 -8.85 -5.88
C PHE A 187 -16.71 -10.23 -6.42
N GLN A 188 -17.65 -11.18 -6.36
CA GLN A 188 -17.45 -12.55 -6.84
C GLN A 188 -16.12 -13.19 -6.36
N ARG A 189 -15.72 -12.87 -5.12
CA ARG A 189 -14.52 -13.34 -4.40
C ARG A 189 -13.16 -12.87 -4.94
N ALA A 190 -12.92 -12.98 -6.24
CA ALA A 190 -11.61 -12.77 -6.87
C ALA A 190 -11.52 -11.47 -7.70
N ASN A 191 -12.60 -10.69 -7.78
CA ASN A 191 -12.62 -9.45 -8.53
C ASN A 191 -12.51 -8.26 -7.58
N PHE A 192 -11.56 -7.39 -7.87
CA PHE A 192 -11.24 -6.23 -7.06
C PHE A 192 -11.42 -4.97 -7.89
N MET A 193 -11.93 -3.92 -7.26
CA MET A 193 -12.06 -2.62 -7.89
C MET A 193 -11.70 -1.51 -6.93
N SER A 194 -11.03 -0.49 -7.44
CA SER A 194 -10.67 0.73 -6.74
C SER A 194 -11.16 1.92 -7.55
N LEU A 195 -12.08 2.68 -7.00
CA LEU A 195 -12.59 3.92 -7.60
C LEU A 195 -12.00 5.10 -6.84
N SER A 196 -11.38 6.05 -7.53
CA SER A 196 -10.81 7.24 -6.93
C SER A 196 -11.35 8.49 -7.61
N ALA A 197 -11.65 9.54 -6.83
CA ALA A 197 -12.09 10.83 -7.33
C ALA A 197 -11.47 11.97 -6.52
N GLY A 198 -10.91 12.98 -7.20
CA GLY A 198 -10.32 14.17 -6.56
C GLY A 198 -9.05 14.64 -7.24
N LEU A 199 -8.12 15.19 -6.44
CA LEU A 199 -6.81 15.68 -6.83
C LEU A 199 -5.75 14.59 -6.65
N PHE A 200 -5.12 14.16 -7.73
CA PHE A 200 -4.14 13.08 -7.78
C PHE A 200 -2.70 13.61 -7.90
N TYR A 201 -1.74 12.68 -7.86
CA TYR A 201 -0.34 12.98 -8.15
C TYR A 201 -0.16 13.46 -9.60
N LYS A 202 0.97 14.12 -9.88
CA LYS A 202 1.26 14.78 -11.18
C LYS A 202 0.23 15.85 -11.54
N ASP A 203 -0.35 16.51 -10.54
CA ASP A 203 -1.26 17.64 -10.71
C ASP A 203 -2.48 17.33 -11.61
N GLN A 204 -2.95 16.07 -11.58
CA GLN A 204 -4.14 15.60 -12.28
C GLN A 204 -5.36 15.66 -11.36
N TYR A 205 -6.51 16.12 -11.84
CA TYR A 205 -7.77 16.00 -11.12
C TYR A 205 -8.81 15.26 -11.96
N GLY A 206 -9.70 14.51 -11.32
CA GLY A 206 -10.80 13.83 -12.00
C GLY A 206 -11.16 12.50 -11.36
N ILE A 207 -11.44 11.50 -12.19
CA ILE A 207 -11.85 10.15 -11.75
C ILE A 207 -10.90 9.08 -12.31
N ASN A 208 -10.60 8.07 -11.50
CA ASN A 208 -9.78 6.92 -11.85
C ASN A 208 -10.48 5.64 -11.37
N MET A 209 -10.49 4.62 -12.21
CA MET A 209 -11.02 3.30 -11.89
C MET A 209 -9.95 2.26 -12.22
N GLN A 210 -9.65 1.40 -11.24
CA GLN A 210 -8.81 0.23 -11.42
C GLN A 210 -9.62 -1.01 -11.13
N TYR A 211 -9.59 -1.97 -12.04
CA TYR A 211 -10.16 -3.29 -11.90
C TYR A 211 -9.06 -4.34 -11.98
N ARG A 212 -9.19 -5.40 -11.19
CA ARG A 212 -8.27 -6.54 -11.26
C ARG A 212 -8.97 -7.83 -10.88
N TYR A 213 -8.83 -8.83 -11.74
CA TYR A 213 -9.05 -10.21 -11.36
C TYR A 213 -7.78 -10.77 -10.72
N PHE A 214 -7.87 -11.23 -9.48
CA PHE A 214 -6.74 -11.75 -8.72
C PHE A 214 -7.18 -12.93 -7.85
N ASP A 215 -6.56 -14.08 -8.06
CA ASP A 215 -6.70 -15.22 -7.18
C ASP A 215 -5.39 -15.39 -6.41
N VAL A 216 -5.48 -15.43 -5.08
CA VAL A 216 -4.32 -15.52 -4.18
C VAL A 216 -3.46 -16.77 -4.41
N ASN A 217 -3.99 -17.78 -5.11
CA ASN A 217 -3.31 -19.05 -5.38
C ASN A 217 -2.94 -19.28 -6.86
N LYS A 218 -3.34 -18.39 -7.78
CA LYS A 218 -3.04 -18.55 -9.22
C LYS A 218 -1.80 -17.77 -9.61
N HIS A 219 -1.06 -18.31 -10.58
CA HIS A 219 0.11 -17.63 -11.14
C HIS A 219 -0.25 -16.34 -11.86
N TRP A 220 -1.46 -16.21 -12.39
CA TRP A 220 -1.83 -15.09 -13.26
C TRP A 220 -2.89 -14.19 -12.65
N SER A 221 -2.86 -12.93 -13.07
CA SER A 221 -3.88 -11.91 -12.79
C SER A 221 -3.96 -10.98 -14.00
N PHE A 222 -5.10 -10.37 -14.25
CA PHE A 222 -5.22 -9.31 -15.25
C PHE A 222 -5.96 -8.12 -14.66
N GLY A 223 -5.71 -6.94 -15.22
CA GLY A 223 -6.35 -5.72 -14.78
C GLY A 223 -6.63 -4.76 -15.90
N LEU A 224 -7.51 -3.82 -15.59
CA LEU A 224 -7.86 -2.69 -16.42
C LEU A 224 -7.79 -1.43 -15.55
N GLU A 225 -7.25 -0.35 -16.09
CA GLU A 225 -7.29 0.96 -15.49
C GLU A 225 -7.84 1.96 -16.51
N GLY A 226 -8.81 2.74 -16.08
CA GLY A 226 -9.41 3.80 -16.88
C GLY A 226 -9.47 5.09 -16.07
N SER A 227 -9.18 6.22 -16.68
CA SER A 227 -9.36 7.51 -16.02
C SER A 227 -9.71 8.63 -16.96
N TYR A 228 -10.41 9.62 -16.40
CA TYR A 228 -10.76 10.85 -17.08
C TYR A 228 -10.35 12.03 -16.19
N THR A 229 -9.35 12.78 -16.64
CA THR A 229 -8.66 13.78 -15.82
C THR A 229 -8.34 15.07 -16.58
N GLY A 230 -8.14 16.17 -15.84
CA GLY A 230 -7.58 17.44 -16.32
C GLY A 230 -6.43 17.89 -15.44
N TYR A 231 -5.64 18.87 -15.89
CA TYR A 231 -4.62 19.47 -15.03
C TYR A 231 -5.24 20.46 -14.05
N TYR A 232 -4.70 20.48 -12.84
CA TYR A 232 -4.94 21.56 -11.88
C TYR A 232 -3.60 22.17 -11.45
N ARG A 233 -3.62 23.40 -10.95
CA ARG A 233 -2.45 24.04 -10.35
C ARG A 233 -2.87 24.87 -9.15
N ILE A 234 -2.11 24.75 -8.07
CA ILE A 234 -2.28 25.54 -6.85
C ILE A 234 -1.07 26.46 -6.74
N SER A 235 -1.31 27.77 -6.87
CA SER A 235 -0.27 28.81 -6.84
C SER A 235 -0.67 29.92 -5.87
N GLY A 236 -0.27 29.79 -4.60
CA GLY A 236 -0.69 30.73 -3.56
C GLY A 236 -2.20 30.66 -3.36
N ASP A 237 -2.88 31.77 -3.65
CA ASP A 237 -4.32 31.93 -3.43
C ASP A 237 -5.17 31.52 -4.65
N TYR A 238 -4.54 31.16 -5.76
CA TYR A 238 -5.22 30.79 -7.00
C TYR A 238 -5.26 29.27 -7.21
N PHE A 239 -6.46 28.78 -7.52
CA PHE A 239 -6.72 27.42 -7.99
C PHE A 239 -7.08 27.46 -9.48
N GLU A 240 -6.14 27.06 -10.33
CA GLU A 240 -6.35 26.97 -11.77
C GLU A 240 -6.69 25.51 -12.13
N TYR A 241 -7.67 25.32 -13.01
CA TYR A 241 -8.00 24.00 -13.55
C TYR A 241 -8.32 24.10 -15.04
N GLN A 242 -7.90 23.09 -15.79
CA GLN A 242 -8.23 22.91 -17.20
C GLN A 242 -9.42 21.98 -17.34
N LYS A 243 -10.22 22.12 -18.40
CA LYS A 243 -11.32 21.17 -18.66
C LYS A 243 -10.75 19.74 -18.72
N PRO A 244 -11.40 18.73 -18.11
CA PRO A 244 -10.92 17.37 -18.19
C PRO A 244 -10.95 16.90 -19.64
N GLU A 245 -9.82 16.42 -20.14
CA GLU A 245 -9.65 15.94 -21.51
C GLU A 245 -8.67 14.76 -21.61
N HIS A 246 -7.88 14.51 -20.56
CA HIS A 246 -6.93 13.39 -20.56
C HIS A 246 -7.64 12.09 -20.24
N ILE A 247 -7.55 11.15 -21.19
CA ILE A 247 -8.00 9.78 -21.03
C ILE A 247 -6.77 8.88 -20.90
N LEU A 248 -6.70 8.14 -19.79
CA LEU A 248 -5.76 7.04 -19.60
C LEU A 248 -6.56 5.74 -19.62
N LEU A 249 -6.12 4.78 -20.42
CA LEU A 249 -6.74 3.47 -20.54
C LEU A 249 -5.64 2.41 -20.68
N LEU A 250 -5.42 1.62 -19.65
CA LEU A 250 -4.38 0.59 -19.62
C LEU A 250 -5.00 -0.77 -19.30
N GLY A 251 -4.63 -1.78 -20.08
CA GLY A 251 -4.85 -3.18 -19.74
C GLY A 251 -3.54 -3.86 -19.40
N ASP A 252 -3.57 -4.82 -18.49
CA ASP A 252 -2.38 -5.60 -18.16
C ASP A 252 -2.70 -7.06 -17.84
N ILE A 253 -1.70 -7.91 -18.08
CA ILE A 253 -1.63 -9.28 -17.58
C ILE A 253 -0.33 -9.46 -16.80
N SER A 254 -0.40 -10.13 -15.68
CA SER A 254 0.75 -10.44 -14.82
C SER A 254 0.85 -11.94 -14.59
N TYR A 255 2.06 -12.49 -14.62
CA TYR A 255 2.38 -13.87 -14.31
C TYR A 255 3.45 -13.94 -13.22
N ARG A 256 3.18 -14.66 -12.13
CA ARG A 256 4.03 -14.79 -10.95
C ARG A 256 4.77 -16.12 -10.96
N ILE A 257 6.09 -16.05 -10.84
CA ILE A 257 7.00 -17.18 -10.67
C ILE A 257 7.27 -17.36 -9.18
N TYR A 258 6.74 -18.45 -8.63
CA TYR A 258 6.66 -18.68 -7.19
C TYR A 258 8.00 -18.87 -6.46
N LYS A 259 8.96 -19.55 -7.07
CA LYS A 259 10.25 -19.88 -6.41
C LYS A 259 11.00 -18.64 -5.92
N HIS A 260 10.78 -17.53 -6.61
CA HIS A 260 11.61 -16.34 -6.54
C HIS A 260 10.77 -15.08 -6.31
N ASP A 261 9.50 -15.15 -5.92
CA ASP A 261 8.65 -13.97 -5.73
C ASP A 261 8.78 -12.95 -6.87
N LEU A 262 8.84 -13.48 -8.09
CA LEU A 262 9.10 -12.74 -9.30
C LEU A 262 7.78 -12.59 -10.07
N THR A 263 7.51 -11.41 -10.61
CA THR A 263 6.32 -11.13 -11.40
C THR A 263 6.74 -10.55 -12.75
N LEU A 264 6.32 -11.21 -13.82
CA LEU A 264 6.37 -10.69 -15.17
C LEU A 264 5.04 -10.00 -15.44
N LYS A 265 5.05 -8.77 -15.95
CA LYS A 265 3.83 -8.03 -16.26
C LYS A 265 3.95 -7.42 -17.65
N LEU A 266 2.92 -7.60 -18.46
CA LEU A 266 2.77 -6.95 -19.74
C LEU A 266 1.57 -6.02 -19.65
N SER A 267 1.79 -4.72 -19.78
CA SER A 267 0.72 -3.72 -19.86
C SER A 267 0.74 -3.00 -21.20
N GLY A 268 -0.42 -2.55 -21.65
CA GLY A 268 -0.53 -1.76 -22.87
C GLY A 268 -1.82 -0.97 -22.93
N GLY A 269 -1.84 0.05 -23.78
CA GLY A 269 -2.97 0.94 -23.97
C GLY A 269 -2.52 2.37 -24.17
N GLN A 270 -3.34 3.31 -23.71
CA GLN A 270 -3.09 4.74 -23.77
C GLN A 270 -2.68 5.27 -22.39
N TYR A 271 -1.47 5.83 -22.32
CA TYR A 271 -0.95 6.55 -21.17
C TYR A 271 -1.45 8.01 -21.18
N LEU A 272 -1.01 8.83 -20.23
CA LEU A 272 -1.24 10.27 -20.30
C LEU A 272 -0.69 10.85 -21.60
N TYR A 273 -1.20 12.02 -22.01
CA TYR A 273 -0.83 12.72 -23.25
C TYR A 273 -1.09 11.92 -24.53
N GLU A 274 -2.10 11.04 -24.50
CA GLU A 274 -2.48 10.18 -25.63
C GLU A 274 -1.36 9.26 -26.13
N ASP A 275 -0.31 9.06 -25.34
CA ASP A 275 0.83 8.23 -25.72
C ASP A 275 0.43 6.76 -25.64
N ARG A 276 0.30 6.10 -26.79
CA ARG A 276 -0.10 4.70 -26.86
C ARG A 276 1.12 3.79 -26.92
N GLY A 277 1.10 2.72 -26.14
CA GLY A 277 2.22 1.81 -26.12
C GLY A 277 2.06 0.59 -25.25
N ILE A 278 3.15 -0.16 -25.15
CA ILE A 278 3.29 -1.37 -24.36
C ILE A 278 4.47 -1.22 -23.40
N ARG A 279 4.34 -1.84 -22.23
CA ARG A 279 5.37 -1.90 -21.20
C ARG A 279 5.47 -3.33 -20.70
N PHE A 280 6.70 -3.82 -20.59
CA PHE A 280 7.01 -5.12 -20.02
C PHE A 280 7.84 -4.93 -18.76
N ASP A 281 7.29 -5.31 -17.60
CA ASP A 281 7.94 -5.23 -16.31
C ASP A 281 8.41 -6.61 -15.81
N PHE A 282 9.62 -6.64 -15.28
CA PHE A 282 10.22 -7.72 -14.51
C PHE A 282 10.36 -7.26 -13.06
N ILE A 283 9.48 -7.72 -12.17
CA ILE A 283 9.36 -7.22 -10.80
C ILE A 283 9.77 -8.30 -9.81
N ARG A 284 10.87 -8.10 -9.11
CA ARG A 284 11.30 -8.95 -8.00
C ARG A 284 10.83 -8.37 -6.67
N GLN A 285 10.01 -9.14 -5.95
CA GLN A 285 9.56 -8.80 -4.61
C GLN A 285 10.43 -9.49 -3.56
N PHE A 286 10.99 -8.70 -2.64
CA PHE A 286 11.63 -9.15 -1.41
C PHE A 286 10.71 -8.87 -0.21
N THR A 287 11.13 -9.21 1.01
CA THR A 287 10.31 -9.08 2.23
C THR A 287 9.78 -7.66 2.45
N ASN A 288 10.64 -6.66 2.38
CA ASN A 288 10.24 -5.26 2.56
C ASN A 288 10.80 -4.38 1.44
N VAL A 289 11.18 -4.93 0.29
CA VAL A 289 11.73 -4.18 -0.86
C VAL A 289 11.14 -4.76 -2.14
N GLU A 290 10.82 -3.93 -3.11
CA GLU A 290 10.46 -4.35 -4.47
C GLU A 290 11.43 -3.67 -5.44
N ILE A 291 11.96 -4.42 -6.40
CA ILE A 291 12.83 -3.91 -7.46
C ILE A 291 12.25 -4.40 -8.78
N GLY A 292 12.00 -3.50 -9.71
CA GLY A 292 11.52 -3.81 -11.04
C GLY A 292 12.37 -3.19 -12.13
N PHE A 293 12.54 -3.91 -13.23
CA PHE A 293 13.09 -3.39 -14.48
C PHE A 293 12.00 -3.43 -15.53
N TYR A 294 11.97 -2.46 -16.43
CA TYR A 294 10.98 -2.46 -17.49
C TYR A 294 11.51 -1.91 -18.79
N VAL A 295 10.90 -2.41 -19.87
CA VAL A 295 11.07 -1.90 -21.22
C VAL A 295 9.74 -1.29 -21.64
N LEU A 296 9.78 -0.09 -22.19
CA LEU A 296 8.63 0.69 -22.62
C LEU A 296 8.79 1.00 -24.11
N LYS A 297 7.77 0.69 -24.90
CA LYS A 297 7.67 1.07 -26.31
C LYS A 297 6.35 1.76 -26.54
N THR A 298 6.39 3.04 -26.87
CA THR A 298 5.22 3.87 -27.14
C THR A 298 5.34 4.58 -28.48
N MET A 299 4.30 5.30 -28.88
CA MET A 299 4.32 6.15 -30.08
C MET A 299 5.37 7.25 -29.96
N ASN A 300 5.60 7.76 -28.74
CA ASN A 300 6.61 8.78 -28.48
C ASN A 300 8.05 8.23 -28.38
N GLY A 301 8.24 6.91 -28.44
CA GLY A 301 9.55 6.27 -28.57
C GLY A 301 9.74 5.00 -27.75
N THR A 302 10.99 4.53 -27.66
CA THR A 302 11.36 3.36 -26.85
C THR A 302 12.33 3.76 -25.75
N SER A 303 12.13 3.23 -24.54
CA SER A 303 12.97 3.52 -23.39
C SER A 303 13.00 2.33 -22.44
N VAL A 304 13.97 2.35 -21.53
CA VAL A 304 14.10 1.37 -20.45
C VAL A 304 14.12 2.11 -19.13
N GLY A 305 13.72 1.42 -18.08
CA GLY A 305 13.70 2.01 -16.76
C GLY A 305 13.76 0.97 -15.66
N PHE A 306 13.85 1.47 -14.45
CA PHE A 306 13.73 0.66 -13.25
C PHE A 306 12.83 1.36 -12.26
N ASN A 307 12.17 0.59 -11.42
CA ASN A 307 11.43 1.07 -10.28
C ASN A 307 11.93 0.35 -9.03
N PHE A 308 11.89 1.04 -7.91
CA PHE A 308 12.05 0.37 -6.63
C PHE A 308 11.06 0.94 -5.63
N ALA A 309 10.68 0.10 -4.69
CA ALA A 309 9.89 0.50 -3.55
C ALA A 309 10.58 0.00 -2.28
N VAL A 310 11.03 0.94 -1.44
CA VAL A 310 11.76 0.67 -0.20
C VAL A 310 10.93 1.15 1.00
N PRO A 311 11.03 0.48 2.16
CA PRO A 311 10.29 0.89 3.35
C PRO A 311 10.95 2.15 3.93
N ILE A 312 10.17 3.03 4.55
CA ILE A 312 10.70 4.24 5.19
C ILE A 312 10.75 4.02 6.70
N PRO A 313 11.91 3.73 7.30
CA PRO A 313 12.01 3.67 8.76
C PRO A 313 12.01 5.10 9.35
N PRO A 314 11.44 5.30 10.56
CA PRO A 314 10.70 4.35 11.40
C PRO A 314 9.22 4.24 11.00
N GLY A 315 8.68 3.03 10.87
CA GLY A 315 7.29 2.81 10.43
C GLY A 315 6.21 3.35 11.38
N SER A 316 6.52 3.62 12.64
CA SER A 316 5.64 4.29 13.60
C SER A 316 6.46 5.25 14.43
N ILE A 317 6.04 6.51 14.51
CA ILE A 317 6.75 7.58 15.22
C ILE A 317 6.09 7.82 16.58
N LEU A 318 4.79 8.12 16.57
CA LEU A 318 4.01 8.41 17.78
C LEU A 318 2.64 7.78 17.67
N LYS A 319 2.17 7.16 18.75
CA LYS A 319 0.89 6.47 18.76
C LYS A 319 0.08 6.80 20.00
N SER A 320 -1.16 7.23 19.78
CA SER A 320 -2.15 7.50 20.80
C SER A 320 -3.42 6.68 20.54
N LYS A 321 -4.42 6.84 21.41
CA LYS A 321 -5.74 6.20 21.28
C LYS A 321 -6.52 6.73 20.07
N HIS A 322 -6.30 7.99 19.69
CA HIS A 322 -7.09 8.69 18.66
C HIS A 322 -6.29 9.10 17.42
N PHE A 323 -4.95 9.10 17.48
CA PHE A 323 -4.12 9.46 16.35
C PHE A 323 -2.86 8.59 16.29
N HIS A 324 -2.36 8.39 15.06
CA HIS A 324 -1.14 7.64 14.79
C HIS A 324 -0.30 8.42 13.80
N TRP A 325 0.92 8.76 14.20
CA TRP A 325 1.92 9.42 13.37
C TRP A 325 2.96 8.41 12.93
N ARG A 326 3.22 8.37 11.63
CA ARG A 326 4.08 7.38 10.99
C ARG A 326 4.80 7.95 9.78
N THR A 327 5.77 7.22 9.27
CA THR A 327 6.22 7.38 7.89
C THR A 327 5.25 6.65 6.96
N ALA A 328 5.29 6.97 5.67
CA ALA A 328 4.60 6.18 4.68
C ALA A 328 5.16 4.75 4.57
N ASP A 329 4.30 3.81 4.20
CA ASP A 329 4.64 2.37 4.15
C ASP A 329 5.83 2.10 3.23
N GLU A 330 5.92 2.84 2.12
CA GLU A 330 7.00 2.75 1.16
C GLU A 330 7.30 4.07 0.47
N PHE A 331 8.57 4.29 0.17
CA PHE A 331 9.03 5.23 -0.84
C PHE A 331 9.18 4.45 -2.14
N ARG A 332 8.35 4.79 -3.14
CA ARG A 332 8.47 4.25 -4.49
C ARG A 332 8.96 5.31 -5.45
N TRP A 333 9.99 4.96 -6.20
CA TRP A 333 10.55 5.79 -7.25
C TRP A 333 10.66 4.99 -8.55
N GLU A 334 10.44 5.68 -9.67
CA GLU A 334 10.58 5.15 -11.01
C GLU A 334 11.53 6.05 -11.79
N TYR A 335 12.53 5.43 -12.40
CA TYR A 335 13.49 6.07 -13.28
C TYR A 335 13.28 5.57 -14.70
N LEU A 336 13.16 6.51 -15.64
CA LEU A 336 13.08 6.28 -17.07
C LEU A 336 14.31 6.90 -17.73
N TYR A 337 15.05 6.11 -18.51
CA TYR A 337 16.32 6.52 -19.11
C TYR A 337 16.16 7.74 -20.03
N VAL A 338 15.25 7.66 -20.99
CA VAL A 338 14.87 8.82 -21.82
C VAL A 338 13.71 9.54 -21.15
N LYS A 339 13.96 10.73 -20.60
CA LYS A 339 12.94 11.56 -19.94
C LYS A 339 12.81 12.90 -20.68
N GLY A 340 11.67 13.14 -21.34
CA GLY A 340 11.44 14.40 -22.07
C GLY A 340 10.31 14.38 -23.12
N TYR A 341 9.89 13.20 -23.60
CA TYR A 341 8.83 13.08 -24.62
C TYR A 341 7.47 12.61 -24.06
N ASN A 342 7.21 12.88 -22.77
CA ASN A 342 5.98 12.44 -22.09
C ASN A 342 5.69 10.93 -22.29
N MET A 343 6.73 10.11 -22.30
CA MET A 343 6.65 8.70 -22.69
C MET A 343 6.07 7.85 -21.56
N GLY A 344 5.02 7.09 -21.87
CA GLY A 344 4.42 6.12 -20.96
C GLY A 344 4.00 6.71 -19.61
N GLU A 345 3.62 7.99 -19.59
CA GLU A 345 3.35 8.68 -18.34
C GLU A 345 2.06 8.17 -17.66
N ARG A 346 2.21 7.75 -16.41
CA ARG A 346 1.11 7.36 -15.53
C ARG A 346 1.20 8.13 -14.21
N TYR A 347 0.06 8.47 -13.63
CA TYR A 347 -0.03 9.07 -12.30
C TYR A 347 -0.46 8.03 -11.26
N ARG A 348 -0.54 8.42 -9.98
CA ARG A 348 -0.86 7.51 -8.87
C ARG A 348 -2.08 8.02 -8.11
N THR A 349 -2.87 7.11 -7.54
CA THR A 349 -4.09 7.41 -6.76
C THR A 349 -3.99 6.90 -5.32
N GLY A 350 -2.79 6.97 -4.73
CA GLY A 350 -2.45 6.49 -3.39
C GLY A 350 -1.79 5.11 -3.40
N TYR A 351 -2.43 4.13 -4.03
CA TYR A 351 -1.87 2.80 -4.29
C TYR A 351 -2.27 2.34 -5.70
N GLN A 352 -1.53 1.40 -6.27
CA GLN A 352 -2.00 0.65 -7.43
C GLN A 352 -2.57 -0.69 -6.97
N LEU A 353 -3.68 -1.10 -7.56
CA LEU A 353 -4.41 -2.28 -7.15
C LEU A 353 -3.57 -3.57 -7.30
N ASP A 354 -2.74 -3.64 -8.35
CA ASP A 354 -1.81 -4.75 -8.56
C ASP A 354 -0.73 -4.82 -7.48
N GLU A 355 -0.08 -3.69 -7.19
CA GLU A 355 0.94 -3.55 -6.15
C GLU A 355 0.40 -4.00 -4.80
N LYS A 356 -0.82 -3.54 -4.46
CA LYS A 356 -1.43 -3.87 -3.17
C LYS A 356 -1.81 -5.34 -3.06
N LEU A 357 -2.44 -5.92 -4.08
CA LEU A 357 -2.91 -7.31 -4.06
C LEU A 357 -1.75 -8.32 -4.10
N ARG A 358 -0.62 -8.00 -4.76
CA ARG A 358 0.58 -8.86 -4.76
C ARG A 358 1.07 -9.19 -3.36
N MET A 359 0.98 -8.24 -2.41
CA MET A 359 1.36 -8.45 -1.01
C MET A 359 0.50 -9.50 -0.30
N TYR A 360 -0.66 -9.84 -0.85
CA TYR A 360 -1.58 -10.86 -0.32
C TYR A 360 -1.57 -12.17 -1.14
N HIS A 361 -0.61 -12.33 -2.05
CA HIS A 361 -0.48 -13.60 -2.75
C HIS A 361 -0.06 -14.73 -1.78
N SER A 362 -0.74 -15.88 -1.80
CA SER A 362 -0.49 -16.99 -0.86
C SER A 362 0.94 -17.51 -0.95
N ASN A 363 1.49 -17.62 -2.16
CA ASN A 363 2.89 -18.03 -2.33
C ASN A 363 3.89 -17.02 -1.74
N TYR A 364 3.59 -15.72 -1.79
CA TYR A 364 4.45 -14.70 -1.15
C TYR A 364 4.54 -14.98 0.36
N TRP A 365 3.41 -15.17 1.03
CA TRP A 365 3.37 -15.47 2.46
C TRP A 365 4.05 -16.81 2.80
N LYS A 366 3.94 -17.83 1.94
CA LYS A 366 4.68 -19.10 2.10
C LYS A 366 6.20 -18.89 2.04
N ASN A 367 6.68 -18.08 1.09
CA ASN A 367 8.11 -17.78 0.97
C ASN A 367 8.61 -16.95 2.15
N GLN A 368 7.82 -15.98 2.64
CA GLN A 368 8.14 -15.23 3.86
C GLN A 368 8.24 -16.12 5.10
N LEU A 369 7.34 -17.11 5.22
CA LEU A 369 7.42 -18.11 6.29
C LEU A 369 8.71 -18.93 6.20
N ARG A 370 9.10 -19.37 5.00
CA ARG A 370 10.32 -20.16 4.78
C ARG A 370 11.59 -19.36 5.09
N ASN A 371 11.64 -18.07 4.77
CA ASN A 371 12.84 -17.26 4.97
C ASN A 371 13.05 -16.81 6.44
N ASN A 372 12.02 -16.94 7.29
CA ASN A 372 12.07 -16.60 8.72
C ASN A 372 12.43 -17.80 9.62
N TYR A 373 12.60 -18.99 9.04
CA TYR A 373 13.13 -20.19 9.68
C TYR A 373 14.40 -20.60 8.96
#